data_AF-A0A925IHZ6-F1
#
_entry.id   AF-A0A925IHZ6-F1
#
_cell.length_a   1.000
_cell.length_b   1.000
_cell.length_c   1.000
_cell.angle_alpha   90.00
_cell.angle_beta   90.00
_cell.angle_gamma   90.00
#
_symmetry.space_group_name_H-M   'P 1'
#
loop_
_entity.id
_entity.type
_entity.pdbx_description
1 polymer ?
#
loop_
_entity_poly.entity_id
_entity_poly.type
_entity_poly.pdbx_seq_one_letter_code
_entity_poly.pdbx_strand_id
1 'polypeptide(L)'
;MKKITTIINFITSILNLLLSLAKAQPIIVPALGIIVGIILNATTQIQSIIIPLKLPLLAIIFVGSLAVYPPLKLIEWIITQKSKPPFEYGGLFWKPTIFSFGYPTPICHHQGCGNKVLVKSKSSPSLEPTQFGGITYATMQVVYIYECPEHDEVLRSNEGLTELQTKAKLMQKKYTQIKTKL
;
A
#
# COMPACT_ATOMS: atom_id res chain seq x y z
N MET A 1 -3.23 -25.15 30.94
CA MET A 1 -2.30 -24.23 30.23
C MET A 1 -1.60 -24.86 29.02
N LYS A 2 -1.02 -26.07 29.10
CA LYS A 2 -0.31 -26.72 27.95
C LYS A 2 -1.11 -26.78 26.63
N LYS A 3 -2.41 -27.10 26.67
CA LYS A 3 -3.27 -27.18 25.45
C LYS A 3 -3.41 -25.85 24.68
N ILE A 4 -3.41 -24.72 25.39
CA ILE A 4 -3.59 -23.39 24.77
C ILE A 4 -2.33 -23.01 23.98
N THR A 5 -1.15 -23.28 24.55
CA THR A 5 0.13 -23.03 23.88
C THR A 5 0.31 -23.90 22.63
N THR A 6 -0.19 -25.14 22.65
CA THR A 6 -0.15 -26.03 21.48
C THR A 6 -1.05 -25.51 20.35
N ILE A 7 -2.25 -25.02 20.67
CA ILE A 7 -3.18 -24.44 19.68
C ILE A 7 -2.59 -23.16 19.08
N ILE A 8 -2.02 -22.28 19.90
CA ILE A 8 -1.36 -21.05 19.42
C ILE A 8 -0.22 -21.40 18.46
N ASN A 9 0.68 -22.31 18.86
CA ASN A 9 1.81 -22.73 18.02
C ASN A 9 1.37 -23.39 16.71
N PHE A 10 0.28 -24.14 16.73
CA PHE A 10 -0.29 -24.75 15.52
C PHE A 10 -0.85 -23.68 14.57
N ILE A 11 -1.59 -22.69 15.11
CA ILE A 11 -2.12 -21.59 14.33
C ILE A 11 -1.00 -20.75 13.72
N THR A 12 0.05 -20.42 14.47
CA THR A 12 1.22 -19.68 13.92
C THR A 12 1.95 -20.49 12.85
N SER A 13 2.11 -21.80 13.02
CA SER A 13 2.70 -22.66 11.98
C SER A 13 1.87 -22.67 10.71
N ILE A 14 0.54 -22.78 10.79
CA ILE A 14 -0.35 -22.71 9.62
C ILE A 14 -0.26 -21.34 8.95
N LEU A 15 -0.27 -20.26 9.73
CA LEU A 15 -0.14 -18.89 9.22
C LEU A 15 1.19 -18.67 8.51
N ASN A 16 2.30 -19.15 9.08
CA ASN A 16 3.62 -19.06 8.48
C ASN A 16 3.72 -19.89 7.19
N LEU A 17 3.07 -21.05 7.14
CA LEU A 17 3.02 -21.89 5.96
C LEU A 17 2.21 -21.21 4.84
N LEU A 18 1.05 -20.62 5.17
CA LEU A 18 0.24 -19.83 4.23
C LEU A 18 0.98 -18.59 3.72
N LEU A 19 1.71 -17.88 4.58
CA LEU A 19 2.56 -16.74 4.21
C LEU A 19 3.70 -17.14 3.28
N SER A 20 4.33 -18.28 3.56
CA SER A 20 5.43 -18.80 2.72
C SER A 20 4.90 -19.21 1.35
N LEU A 21 3.71 -19.82 1.31
CA LEU A 21 3.01 -20.18 0.07
C LEU A 21 2.61 -18.93 -0.73
N ALA A 22 2.12 -17.88 -0.07
CA ALA A 22 1.80 -16.59 -0.70
C ALA A 22 3.03 -15.90 -1.31
N LYS A 23 4.18 -15.94 -0.62
CA LYS A 23 5.45 -15.40 -1.14
C LYS A 23 5.99 -16.18 -2.33
N ALA A 24 5.75 -17.49 -2.38
CA ALA A 24 6.19 -18.35 -3.47
C ALA A 24 5.24 -18.29 -4.69
N GLN A 25 3.97 -17.90 -4.51
CA GLN A 25 2.99 -17.80 -5.60
C GLN A 25 3.39 -16.95 -6.83
N PRO A 26 4.02 -15.76 -6.74
CA PRO A 26 4.45 -15.02 -7.92
C PRO A 26 5.48 -15.77 -8.78
N ILE A 27 6.11 -16.83 -8.25
CA ILE A 27 7.02 -17.71 -8.97
C ILE A 27 6.27 -18.98 -9.42
N ILE A 28 5.44 -19.55 -8.53
CA ILE A 28 4.71 -20.80 -8.79
C ILE A 28 3.66 -20.64 -9.90
N VAL A 29 2.89 -19.54 -9.90
CA VAL A 29 1.82 -19.31 -10.90
C VAL A 29 2.37 -19.21 -12.34
N PRO A 30 3.40 -18.40 -12.63
CA PRO A 30 3.99 -18.38 -13.98
C PRO A 30 4.71 -19.69 -14.31
N ALA A 31 5.38 -20.34 -13.35
CA ALA A 31 6.02 -21.64 -13.59
C ALA A 31 4.97 -22.73 -13.95
N LEU A 32 3.84 -22.79 -13.24
CA LEU A 32 2.72 -23.66 -13.58
C LEU A 32 2.10 -23.29 -14.92
N GLY A 33 1.98 -22.00 -15.24
CA GLY A 33 1.53 -21.54 -16.56
C GLY A 33 2.44 -22.01 -17.69
N ILE A 34 3.75 -21.97 -17.49
CA ILE A 34 4.75 -22.51 -18.44
C ILE A 34 4.61 -24.03 -18.56
N ILE A 35 4.50 -24.75 -17.44
CA ILE A 35 4.33 -26.22 -17.45
C ILE A 35 3.03 -26.61 -18.18
N VAL A 36 1.91 -25.94 -17.89
CA VAL A 36 0.64 -26.18 -18.58
C VAL A 36 0.76 -25.82 -20.06
N GLY A 37 1.43 -24.73 -20.42
CA GLY A 37 1.70 -24.35 -21.81
C GLY A 37 2.55 -25.39 -22.55
N ILE A 38 3.60 -25.92 -21.92
CA ILE A 38 4.45 -26.99 -22.48
C ILE A 38 3.65 -28.28 -22.63
N ILE A 39 2.85 -28.65 -21.63
CA ILE A 39 1.98 -29.84 -21.70
C ILE A 39 0.95 -29.66 -22.82
N LEU A 40 0.26 -28.53 -22.89
CA LEU A 40 -0.70 -28.24 -23.95
C LEU A 40 -0.04 -28.33 -25.33
N ASN A 41 1.10 -27.67 -25.53
CA ASN A 41 1.85 -27.70 -26.79
C ASN A 41 2.31 -29.13 -27.17
N ALA A 42 2.81 -29.89 -26.19
CA ALA A 42 3.21 -31.29 -26.39
C ALA A 42 2.01 -32.20 -26.71
N THR A 43 0.86 -31.97 -26.06
CA THR A 43 -0.37 -32.73 -26.31
C THR A 43 -1.06 -32.33 -27.62
N THR A 44 -0.92 -31.10 -28.10
CA THR A 44 -1.43 -30.69 -29.41
C THR A 44 -0.63 -31.27 -30.58
N GLN A 45 0.62 -31.68 -30.36
CA GLN A 45 1.44 -32.36 -31.36
C GLN A 45 1.24 -33.89 -31.39
N ILE A 46 0.66 -34.48 -30.34
CA ILE A 46 0.40 -35.93 -30.21
C ILE A 46 -1.12 -36.14 -30.30
N GLN A 47 -1.59 -36.51 -31.49
CA GLN A 47 -3.00 -36.59 -31.88
C GLN A 47 -3.97 -37.28 -30.89
N SER A 48 -5.13 -36.62 -30.71
CA SER A 48 -6.53 -37.11 -30.66
C SER A 48 -6.98 -38.29 -29.79
N ILE A 49 -6.15 -39.09 -29.12
CA ILE A 49 -6.64 -40.33 -28.49
C ILE A 49 -5.93 -40.54 -27.14
N ILE A 50 -6.69 -40.45 -26.03
CA ILE A 50 -6.32 -40.80 -24.63
C ILE A 50 -5.70 -39.68 -23.76
N ILE A 51 -6.30 -38.48 -23.65
CA ILE A 51 -6.02 -37.59 -22.48
C ILE A 51 -7.26 -36.79 -21.99
N PRO A 52 -8.44 -37.39 -21.72
CA PRO A 52 -9.54 -36.60 -21.16
C PRO A 52 -9.42 -36.36 -19.64
N LEU A 53 -8.63 -37.15 -18.89
CA LEU A 53 -8.71 -37.16 -17.42
C LEU A 53 -7.64 -36.34 -16.66
N LYS A 54 -6.49 -36.03 -17.28
CA LYS A 54 -5.39 -35.28 -16.60
C LYS A 54 -5.41 -33.76 -16.81
N LEU A 55 -5.91 -33.30 -17.97
CA LEU A 55 -6.16 -31.88 -18.25
C LEU A 55 -7.11 -31.21 -17.23
N PRO A 56 -8.23 -31.84 -16.81
CA PRO A 56 -9.14 -31.20 -15.86
C PRO A 56 -8.50 -31.02 -14.48
N LEU A 57 -7.63 -31.92 -14.02
CA LEU A 57 -6.97 -31.78 -12.70
C LEU A 57 -6.01 -30.57 -12.68
N LEU A 58 -5.20 -30.39 -13.72
CA LEU A 58 -4.30 -29.23 -13.83
C LEU A 58 -5.08 -27.92 -13.93
N ALA A 59 -6.18 -27.90 -14.69
CA ALA A 59 -7.07 -26.76 -14.76
C ALA A 59 -7.70 -26.44 -13.39
N ILE A 60 -8.13 -27.46 -12.63
CA ILE A 60 -8.68 -27.29 -11.28
C ILE A 60 -7.62 -26.74 -10.31
N ILE A 61 -6.37 -27.22 -10.37
CA ILE A 61 -5.27 -26.70 -9.54
C ILE A 61 -4.98 -25.24 -9.92
N PHE A 62 -4.96 -24.91 -11.21
CA PHE A 62 -4.72 -23.54 -11.67
C PHE A 62 -5.83 -22.60 -11.22
N VAL A 63 -7.10 -22.95 -11.46
CA VAL A 63 -8.28 -22.19 -11.01
C VAL A 63 -8.31 -22.07 -9.49
N GLY A 64 -8.00 -23.14 -8.76
CA GLY A 64 -7.89 -23.13 -7.29
C GLY A 64 -6.80 -22.18 -6.81
N SER A 65 -5.62 -22.21 -7.43
CA SER A 65 -4.51 -21.32 -7.08
C SER A 65 -4.81 -19.83 -7.38
N LEU A 66 -5.57 -19.55 -8.44
CA LEU A 66 -6.08 -18.23 -8.77
C LEU A 66 -7.16 -17.76 -7.79
N ALA A 67 -8.06 -18.65 -7.37
CA ALA A 67 -9.11 -18.33 -6.40
C ALA A 67 -8.56 -18.05 -5.00
N VAL A 68 -7.44 -18.69 -4.63
CA VAL A 68 -6.78 -18.51 -3.33
C VAL A 68 -5.84 -17.29 -3.31
N TYR A 69 -5.49 -16.71 -4.47
CA TYR A 69 -4.61 -15.54 -4.57
C TYR A 69 -5.20 -14.26 -3.93
N PRO A 70 -6.44 -13.82 -4.24
CA PRO A 70 -7.04 -12.64 -3.60
C PRO A 70 -7.09 -12.71 -2.07
N PRO A 71 -7.54 -13.82 -1.43
CA PRO A 71 -7.57 -13.89 0.03
C PRO A 71 -6.17 -13.92 0.66
N LEU A 72 -5.18 -14.59 0.05
CA LEU A 72 -3.80 -14.56 0.55
C LEU A 72 -3.19 -13.15 0.49
N LYS A 73 -3.41 -12.42 -0.62
CA LYS A 73 -2.96 -11.03 -0.75
C LYS A 73 -3.63 -10.10 0.25
N LEU A 74 -4.90 -10.34 0.56
CA LEU A 74 -5.62 -9.59 1.58
C LEU A 74 -5.01 -9.84 2.98
N ILE A 75 -4.71 -11.09 3.32
CA ILE A 75 -4.05 -11.45 4.59
C ILE A 75 -2.66 -10.81 4.71
N GLU A 76 -1.84 -10.91 3.66
CA GLU A 76 -0.52 -10.28 3.60
C GLU A 76 -0.62 -8.76 3.82
N TRP A 77 -1.59 -8.12 3.17
CA TRP A 77 -1.85 -6.69 3.32
C TRP A 77 -2.30 -6.34 4.75
N ILE A 78 -3.18 -7.11 5.39
CA ILE A 78 -3.61 -6.89 6.78
C ILE A 78 -2.41 -6.95 7.74
N ILE A 79 -1.50 -7.90 7.54
CA ILE A 79 -0.35 -8.12 8.43
C ILE A 79 0.72 -7.02 8.24
N THR A 80 1.02 -6.66 6.99
CA THR A 80 2.09 -5.68 6.67
C THR A 80 1.70 -4.23 6.92
N GLN A 81 0.40 -3.92 6.99
CA GLN A 81 -0.13 -2.58 7.28
C GLN A 81 0.24 -2.06 8.68
N LYS A 82 0.42 -2.95 9.67
CA LYS A 82 0.60 -2.54 11.08
C LYS A 82 1.94 -1.85 11.40
N SER A 83 2.92 -1.84 10.50
CA SER A 83 4.30 -1.46 10.84
C SER A 83 4.89 -0.27 10.08
N LYS A 84 4.10 0.46 9.28
CA LYS A 84 4.65 1.62 8.56
C LYS A 84 4.63 2.86 9.46
N PRO A 85 5.80 3.42 9.82
CA PRO A 85 5.84 4.65 10.59
C PRO A 85 5.20 5.79 9.78
N PRO A 86 4.62 6.80 10.46
CA PRO A 86 4.27 8.05 9.81
C PRO A 86 5.49 8.65 9.10
N PHE A 87 5.27 9.36 8.01
CA PHE A 87 6.32 10.08 7.29
C PHE A 87 6.00 11.57 7.25
N GLU A 88 7.03 12.39 7.18
CA GLU A 88 6.88 13.85 7.13
C GLU A 88 6.91 14.32 5.67
N TYR A 89 5.94 15.15 5.29
CA TYR A 89 5.90 15.77 3.97
C TYR A 89 5.35 17.19 4.07
N GLY A 90 6.18 18.16 3.66
CA GLY A 90 5.85 19.58 3.75
C GLY A 90 5.54 20.01 5.18
N GLY A 91 6.29 19.53 6.18
CA GLY A 91 6.07 19.84 7.61
C GLY A 91 4.85 19.18 8.27
N LEU A 92 3.97 18.55 7.49
CA LEU A 92 2.87 17.73 8.01
C LEU A 92 3.32 16.28 8.19
N PHE A 93 2.93 15.67 9.30
CA PHE A 93 3.06 14.23 9.47
C PHE A 93 1.91 13.52 8.77
N TRP A 94 2.21 12.46 8.04
CA TRP A 94 1.25 11.70 7.25
C TRP A 94 1.22 10.24 7.65
N LYS A 95 0.02 9.73 7.89
CA LYS A 95 -0.21 8.30 8.09
C LYS A 95 -0.42 7.61 6.75
N PRO A 96 0.26 6.47 6.50
CA PRO A 96 -0.01 5.60 5.37
C PRO A 96 -1.48 5.25 5.25
N THR A 97 -1.96 5.11 4.02
CA THR A 97 -3.31 4.61 3.78
C THR A 97 -3.44 3.15 4.11
N ILE A 98 -4.64 2.82 4.59
CA ILE A 98 -5.10 1.44 4.67
C ILE A 98 -5.06 0.88 3.25
N PHE A 99 -5.80 1.42 2.30
CA PHE A 99 -5.81 0.88 0.93
C PHE A 99 -4.66 1.39 0.06
N SER A 100 -4.13 0.55 -0.84
CA SER A 100 -3.08 0.92 -1.81
C SER A 100 -3.49 2.05 -2.76
N PHE A 101 -4.80 2.23 -2.95
CA PHE A 101 -5.40 3.28 -3.74
C PHE A 101 -5.84 4.51 -2.92
N GLY A 102 -5.82 4.46 -1.59
CA GLY A 102 -6.22 5.59 -0.73
C GLY A 102 -5.24 6.76 -0.77
N TYR A 103 -5.62 7.89 -0.15
CA TYR A 103 -4.74 9.03 0.08
C TYR A 103 -4.24 9.08 1.54
N PRO A 104 -2.93 9.31 1.76
CA PRO A 104 -2.39 9.40 3.12
C PRO A 104 -3.14 10.49 3.89
N THR A 105 -3.27 10.31 5.20
CA THR A 105 -4.04 11.24 6.05
C THR A 105 -3.09 12.05 6.91
N PRO A 106 -3.23 13.39 6.99
CA PRO A 106 -2.35 14.19 7.82
C PRO A 106 -2.71 14.01 9.29
N ILE A 107 -1.70 13.92 10.14
CA ILE A 107 -1.81 13.69 11.59
C ILE A 107 -0.94 14.71 12.33
N CYS A 108 -1.34 15.00 13.57
CA CYS A 108 -0.59 15.91 14.43
C CYS A 108 0.80 15.35 14.75
N HIS A 109 1.81 16.22 14.76
CA HIS A 109 3.19 15.88 15.08
C HIS A 109 3.45 15.74 16.59
N HIS A 110 2.55 16.27 17.42
CA HIS A 110 2.69 16.21 18.89
C HIS A 110 2.64 14.77 19.38
N GLN A 111 3.61 14.41 20.23
CA GLN A 111 3.71 13.06 20.80
C GLN A 111 2.42 12.70 21.53
N GLY A 112 1.88 11.51 21.24
CA GLY A 112 0.67 11.00 21.89
C GLY A 112 -0.65 11.58 21.38
N CYS A 113 -0.64 12.57 20.47
CA CYS A 113 -1.87 13.17 19.96
C CYS A 113 -2.59 12.25 18.96
N GLY A 114 -1.94 11.89 17.85
CA GLY A 114 -2.51 11.01 16.81
C GLY A 114 -3.76 11.54 16.09
N ASN A 115 -4.25 12.73 16.44
CA ASN A 115 -5.43 13.33 15.83
C ASN A 115 -5.17 13.78 14.40
N LYS A 116 -6.21 13.72 13.57
CA LYS A 116 -6.16 14.22 12.19
C LYS A 116 -6.05 15.73 12.21
N VAL A 117 -5.24 16.25 11.30
CA VAL A 117 -5.11 17.67 11.08
C VAL A 117 -6.21 18.13 10.13
N LEU A 118 -6.89 19.22 10.48
CA LEU A 118 -7.98 19.82 9.73
C LEU A 118 -7.51 21.14 9.11
N VAL A 119 -8.15 21.53 8.01
CA VAL A 119 -7.95 22.86 7.41
C VAL A 119 -8.90 23.82 8.11
N LYS A 120 -8.39 24.74 8.94
CA LYS A 120 -9.23 25.69 9.68
C LYS A 120 -9.67 26.85 8.79
N SER A 121 -8.79 27.34 7.91
CA SER A 121 -9.16 28.41 6.98
C SER A 121 -8.28 28.42 5.72
N LYS A 122 -8.88 28.88 4.63
CA LYS A 122 -8.13 29.60 3.59
C LYS A 122 -7.87 30.98 4.19
N SER A 123 -6.62 31.34 4.42
CA SER A 123 -6.31 32.74 4.75
C SER A 123 -6.83 33.63 3.61
N SER A 124 -7.31 34.82 3.97
CA SER A 124 -7.54 35.89 3.02
C SER A 124 -6.28 36.04 2.16
N PRO A 125 -6.40 36.28 0.84
CA PRO A 125 -5.27 36.34 -0.07
C PRO A 125 -4.18 37.24 0.51
N SER A 126 -3.09 36.62 0.93
CA SER A 126 -1.95 37.30 1.54
C SER A 126 -1.07 37.78 0.40
N LEU A 127 -0.67 39.05 0.45
CA LEU A 127 0.34 39.60 -0.45
C LEU A 127 1.71 39.16 0.10
N GLU A 128 2.17 37.99 -0.35
CA GLU A 128 3.53 37.56 -0.07
C GLU A 128 4.46 37.96 -1.22
N PRO A 129 5.66 38.50 -0.90
CA PRO A 129 6.66 38.81 -1.92
C PRO A 129 7.23 37.51 -2.49
N THR A 130 6.97 37.25 -3.77
CA THR A 130 7.56 36.12 -4.49
C THR A 130 8.71 36.62 -5.36
N GLN A 131 9.90 36.04 -5.20
CA GLN A 131 11.04 36.32 -6.06
C GLN A 131 11.08 35.36 -7.24
N PHE A 132 11.05 35.90 -8.46
CA PHE A 132 11.28 35.14 -9.68
C PHE A 132 12.27 35.90 -10.56
N GLY A 133 13.42 35.29 -10.85
CA GLY A 133 14.45 35.92 -11.69
C GLY A 133 14.99 37.24 -11.15
N GLY A 134 15.09 37.42 -9.83
CA GLY A 134 15.61 38.63 -9.20
C GLY A 134 14.62 39.81 -9.09
N ILE A 135 13.38 39.65 -9.57
CA ILE A 135 12.32 40.64 -9.43
C ILE A 135 11.34 40.16 -8.35
N THR A 136 10.98 41.05 -7.43
CA THR A 136 10.04 40.76 -6.34
C THR A 136 8.64 41.20 -6.76
N TYR A 137 7.72 40.26 -6.89
CA TYR A 137 6.32 40.53 -7.21
C TYR A 137 5.46 40.29 -5.98
N ALA A 138 4.48 41.15 -5.74
CA ALA A 138 3.48 40.92 -4.72
C ALA A 138 2.39 40.04 -5.33
N THR A 139 2.39 38.76 -5.00
CA THR A 139 1.40 37.80 -5.50
C THR A 139 0.36 37.52 -4.42
N MET A 140 -0.92 37.69 -4.75
CA MET A 140 -2.00 37.19 -3.89
C MET A 140 -1.97 35.66 -3.90
N GLN A 141 -1.58 35.05 -2.78
CA GLN A 141 -1.60 33.61 -2.61
C GLN A 141 -2.58 33.21 -1.51
N VAL A 142 -3.26 32.08 -1.72
CA VAL A 142 -4.14 31.47 -0.71
C VAL A 142 -3.26 30.60 0.18
N VAL A 143 -3.02 31.04 1.42
CA VAL A 143 -2.29 30.23 2.41
C VAL A 143 -3.31 29.38 3.18
N TYR A 144 -3.08 28.09 3.26
CA TYR A 144 -3.85 27.14 4.05
C TYR A 144 -3.25 27.04 5.45
N ILE A 145 -4.11 27.21 6.46
CA ILE A 145 -3.75 27.02 7.87
C ILE A 145 -4.31 25.68 8.34
N TYR A 146 -3.41 24.85 8.86
CA TYR A 146 -3.69 23.51 9.34
C TYR A 146 -3.69 23.47 10.86
N GLU A 147 -4.71 22.83 11.44
CA GLU A 147 -4.89 22.78 12.89
C GLU A 147 -5.18 21.38 13.40
N CYS A 148 -4.73 21.12 14.61
CA CYS A 148 -5.08 19.95 15.39
C CYS A 148 -6.19 20.34 16.38
N PRO A 149 -7.24 19.52 16.55
CA PRO A 149 -8.29 19.81 17.53
C PRO A 149 -7.79 19.92 18.99
N GLU A 150 -6.59 19.43 19.29
CA GLU A 150 -5.99 19.47 20.64
C GLU A 150 -4.84 20.48 20.80
N HIS A 151 -4.18 20.88 19.71
CA HIS A 151 -2.90 21.63 19.76
C HIS A 151 -2.92 22.92 18.91
N ASP A 152 -4.11 23.42 18.56
CA ASP A 152 -4.30 24.59 17.70
C ASP A 152 -3.51 24.49 16.38
N GLU A 153 -2.81 25.56 15.99
CA GLU A 153 -2.13 25.69 14.70
C GLU A 153 -0.89 24.81 14.59
N VAL A 154 -0.89 23.93 13.59
CA VAL A 154 0.17 22.94 13.33
C VAL A 154 1.10 23.41 12.21
N LEU A 155 0.56 24.03 11.16
CA LEU A 155 1.34 24.45 9.99
C LEU A 155 0.60 25.45 9.10
N ARG A 156 1.36 26.32 8.40
CA ARG A 156 0.92 27.09 7.23
C ARG A 156 1.55 26.57 5.94
N SER A 157 0.77 26.41 4.88
CA SER A 157 1.27 26.06 3.53
C SER A 157 0.54 26.83 2.45
N ASN A 158 1.22 27.12 1.35
CA ASN A 158 0.61 27.75 0.18
C ASN A 158 -0.08 26.72 -0.73
N GLU A 159 0.08 25.42 -0.43
CA GLU A 159 -0.50 24.31 -1.18
C GLU A 159 -1.82 23.82 -0.57
N GLY A 160 -2.76 23.43 -1.42
CA GLY A 160 -4.03 22.85 -0.94
C GLY A 160 -3.84 21.47 -0.32
N LEU A 161 -4.74 21.08 0.60
CA LEU A 161 -4.72 19.76 1.23
C LEU A 161 -4.70 18.61 0.19
N THR A 162 -5.47 18.73 -0.89
CA THR A 162 -5.54 17.72 -1.96
C THR A 162 -4.22 17.58 -2.73
N GLU A 163 -3.51 18.69 -2.95
CA GLU A 163 -2.22 18.69 -3.62
C GLU A 163 -1.16 18.03 -2.73
N LEU A 164 -1.12 18.42 -1.44
CA LEU A 164 -0.23 17.80 -0.46
C LEU A 164 -0.49 16.30 -0.30
N GLN A 165 -1.76 15.87 -0.26
CA GLN A 165 -2.13 14.45 -0.24
C GLN A 165 -1.59 13.68 -1.46
N THR A 166 -1.70 14.29 -2.64
CA THR A 166 -1.25 13.69 -3.90
C THR A 166 0.27 13.54 -3.90
N LYS A 167 1.00 14.59 -3.49
CA LYS A 167 2.47 14.54 -3.40
C LYS A 167 2.96 13.61 -2.29
N ALA A 168 2.31 13.58 -1.14
CA ALA A 168 2.59 12.64 -0.06
C ALA A 168 2.44 11.18 -0.52
N LYS A 169 1.41 10.87 -1.32
CA LYS A 169 1.21 9.54 -1.92
C LYS A 169 2.35 9.15 -2.86
N LEU A 170 2.85 10.09 -3.67
CA LEU A 170 4.00 9.85 -4.56
C LEU A 170 5.28 9.57 -3.76
N MET A 171 5.52 10.33 -2.68
CA MET A 171 6.66 10.12 -1.78
C MET A 171 6.60 8.76 -1.10
N GLN A 172 5.42 8.36 -0.61
CA GLN A 172 5.20 7.05 0.01
C GLN A 172 5.52 5.89 -0.95
N LYS A 173 5.16 6.02 -2.23
CA LYS A 173 5.50 5.02 -3.26
C LYS A 173 7.01 4.90 -3.45
N LYS A 174 7.72 6.03 -3.59
CA LYS A 174 9.19 6.06 -3.73
C LYS A 174 9.88 5.44 -2.51
N TYR A 175 9.47 5.82 -1.30
CA TYR A 175 10.03 5.30 -0.05
C TYR A 175 9.84 3.78 0.07
N THR A 176 8.66 3.27 -0.31
CA THR A 176 8.38 1.83 -0.29
C THR A 176 9.29 1.06 -1.25
N GLN A 177 9.56 1.60 -2.44
CA GLN A 177 10.44 0.95 -3.43
C GLN A 177 11.91 0.88 -2.98
N ILE A 178 12.41 1.92 -2.32
CA ILE A 178 13.78 1.95 -1.79
C ILE A 178 13.94 0.90 -0.69
N LYS A 179 12.99 0.81 0.25
CA LYS A 179 13.04 -0.14 1.36
C LYS A 179 12.98 -1.62 0.91
N THR A 180 12.34 -1.92 -0.22
CA THR A 180 12.30 -3.29 -0.77
C THR A 180 13.54 -3.70 -1.55
N LYS A 181 14.45 -2.77 -1.86
CA LYS A 181 15.71 -3.03 -2.57
C LYS A 181 16.94 -3.14 -1.67
N LEU A 182 16.80 -2.74 -0.40
CA LEU A 182 17.78 -2.90 0.68
C LEU A 182 17.43 -4.14 1.50
#